data_AF-A0A8J6TQC4-F1
#
_entry.id   AF-A0A8J6TQC4-F1
#
_cell.length_a   1.000
_cell.length_b   1.000
_cell.length_c   1.000
_cell.angle_alpha   90.00
_cell.angle_beta   90.00
_cell.angle_gamma   90.00
#
_symmetry.space_group_name_H-M   'P 1'
#
loop_
_entity.id
_entity.type
_entity.pdbx_description
1 polymer ?
#
loop_
_entity_poly.entity_id
_entity_poly.type
_entity_poly.pdbx_seq_one_letter_code
_entity_poly.pdbx_strand_id
1 'polypeptide(L)'
;MRYDLKIIASWIEPGSKVLDLGCGEGDLLHFLKQKKQVAGTGIERRESRVARCIEKGLSALQGDINAEVLDYPDNSFDYVILSQTLQQVYEPAGLIRSLLRIGKKGIVSFPNFSYWTIRLQLLLSGYAPITRQLPYEWYDTPNIRVITIKDFRKFAREVDFKIIKEVAINTRNNGKIGKTIKFMPNLCATYGIFLIGK
;
A
#
# COMPACT_ATOMS: atom_id res chain seq x y z
N MET A 1 5.33 -10.04 10.69
CA MET A 1 4.96 -8.78 10.01
C MET A 1 6.06 -8.32 9.05
N ARG A 2 5.69 -7.92 7.83
CA ARG A 2 6.61 -7.38 6.81
C ARG A 2 7.23 -6.03 7.23
N TYR A 3 8.38 -5.67 6.67
CA TYR A 3 9.15 -4.47 7.01
C TYR A 3 8.47 -3.18 6.56
N ASP A 4 7.81 -3.19 5.40
CA ASP A 4 7.00 -2.05 4.95
C ASP A 4 5.84 -1.76 5.92
N LEU A 5 5.16 -2.81 6.41
CA LEU A 5 4.10 -2.67 7.42
C LEU A 5 4.65 -2.12 8.76
N LYS A 6 5.89 -2.44 9.14
CA LYS A 6 6.54 -1.82 10.32
C LYS A 6 6.73 -0.33 10.15
N ILE A 7 7.12 0.12 8.95
CA ILE A 7 7.26 1.55 8.64
C ILE A 7 5.90 2.23 8.66
N ILE A 8 4.89 1.66 8.00
CA ILE A 8 3.53 2.19 8.01
C ILE A 8 3.03 2.33 9.45
N ALA A 9 3.19 1.27 10.25
CA ALA A 9 2.82 1.30 11.66
C ALA A 9 3.56 2.39 12.44
N SER A 10 4.83 2.68 12.12
CA SER A 10 5.59 3.76 12.77
C SER A 10 4.99 5.16 12.54
N TRP A 11 4.24 5.37 11.47
CA TRP A 11 3.63 6.66 11.12
C TRP A 11 2.23 6.87 11.71
N ILE A 12 1.59 5.80 12.18
CA ILE A 12 0.24 5.85 12.74
C ILE A 12 0.33 6.20 14.22
N GLU A 13 -0.45 7.19 14.66
CA GLU A 13 -0.49 7.62 16.05
C GLU A 13 -1.27 6.61 16.90
N PRO A 14 -0.88 6.39 18.18
CA PRO A 14 -1.69 5.60 19.10
C PRO A 14 -3.12 6.12 19.26
N GLY A 15 -4.08 5.22 19.49
CA GLY A 15 -5.49 5.55 19.65
C GLY A 15 -6.22 5.99 18.38
N SER A 16 -5.53 6.07 17.24
CA SER A 16 -6.13 6.49 15.97
C SER A 16 -7.20 5.52 15.47
N LYS A 17 -8.18 6.04 14.73
CA LYS A 17 -9.12 5.24 13.94
C LYS A 17 -8.57 4.98 12.55
N VAL A 18 -8.44 3.71 12.17
CA VAL A 18 -7.71 3.28 10.96
C VAL A 18 -8.58 2.41 10.06
N LEU A 19 -8.55 2.69 8.75
CA LEU A 19 -9.08 1.81 7.71
C LEU A 19 -7.93 1.23 6.89
N ASP A 20 -7.87 -0.09 6.75
CA ASP A 20 -6.86 -0.79 5.93
C ASP A 20 -7.52 -1.43 4.70
N LEU A 21 -7.28 -0.85 3.52
CA LEU A 21 -7.81 -1.27 2.24
C LEU A 21 -6.92 -2.35 1.64
N GLY A 22 -7.47 -3.55 1.43
CA GLY A 22 -6.68 -4.73 1.09
C GLY A 22 -5.90 -5.24 2.30
N CYS A 23 -6.56 -5.37 3.46
CA CYS A 23 -5.91 -5.67 4.75
C CYS A 23 -5.25 -7.06 4.82
N GLY A 24 -5.46 -7.93 3.82
CA GLY A 24 -4.91 -9.28 3.81
C GLY A 24 -5.44 -10.09 5.00
N GLU A 25 -4.55 -10.81 5.68
CA GLU A 25 -4.87 -11.54 6.92
C GLU A 25 -4.84 -10.65 8.17
N GLY A 26 -4.82 -9.31 8.02
CA GLY A 26 -4.95 -8.37 9.13
C GLY A 26 -3.69 -8.19 9.97
N ASP A 27 -2.51 -8.58 9.49
CA ASP A 27 -1.24 -8.50 10.24
C ASP A 27 -0.93 -7.08 10.76
N LEU A 28 -1.18 -6.06 9.92
CA LEU A 28 -0.95 -4.66 10.29
C LEU A 28 -1.95 -4.22 11.35
N LEU A 29 -3.25 -4.46 11.13
CA LEU A 29 -4.31 -4.11 12.05
C LEU A 29 -4.14 -4.80 13.41
N HIS A 30 -3.75 -6.09 13.42
CA HIS A 30 -3.47 -6.83 14.64
C HIS A 30 -2.33 -6.21 15.44
N PHE A 31 -1.23 -5.86 14.77
CA PHE A 31 -0.11 -5.17 15.40
C PHE A 31 -0.53 -3.81 15.97
N LEU A 32 -1.27 -3.01 15.20
CA LEU A 32 -1.74 -1.68 15.62
C LEU A 32 -2.71 -1.75 16.79
N LYS A 33 -3.64 -2.71 16.80
CA LYS A 33 -4.55 -2.97 17.92
C LYS A 33 -3.75 -3.27 19.20
N GLN A 34 -2.80 -4.20 19.14
CA GLN A 34 -2.03 -4.64 20.30
C GLN A 34 -1.02 -3.63 20.82
N LYS A 35 -0.35 -2.90 19.93
CA LYS A 35 0.79 -2.03 20.29
C LYS A 35 0.46 -0.54 20.32
N LYS A 36 -0.64 -0.14 19.68
CA LYS A 36 -1.03 1.26 19.54
C LYS A 36 -2.47 1.55 19.93
N GLN A 37 -3.23 0.55 20.40
CA GLN A 37 -4.64 0.72 20.82
C GLN A 37 -5.50 1.35 19.71
N VAL A 38 -5.19 1.04 18.45
CA VAL A 38 -5.89 1.57 17.28
C VAL A 38 -7.25 0.89 17.13
N ALA A 39 -8.27 1.70 16.82
CA ALA A 39 -9.57 1.22 16.37
C ALA A 39 -9.50 0.95 14.85
N GLY A 40 -9.12 -0.28 14.49
CA GLY A 40 -8.86 -0.69 13.11
C GLY A 40 -10.03 -1.42 12.45
N THR A 41 -10.34 -1.08 11.20
CA THR A 41 -11.25 -1.82 10.32
C THR A 41 -10.51 -2.20 9.03
N GLY A 42 -10.70 -3.42 8.54
CA GLY A 42 -10.12 -3.90 7.28
C GLY A 42 -11.18 -4.15 6.21
N ILE A 43 -10.81 -3.91 4.95
CA ILE A 43 -11.59 -4.36 3.78
C ILE A 43 -10.70 -5.31 2.97
N GLU A 44 -11.20 -6.50 2.65
CA GLU A 44 -10.48 -7.48 1.84
C GLU A 44 -11.46 -8.24 0.95
N ARG A 45 -11.05 -8.54 -0.28
CA ARG A 45 -11.91 -9.19 -1.28
C ARG A 45 -12.01 -10.70 -1.04
N ARG A 46 -10.95 -11.32 -0.52
CA ARG A 46 -10.88 -12.78 -0.29
C ARG A 46 -11.50 -13.15 1.06
N GLU A 47 -12.62 -13.86 1.02
CA GLU A 47 -13.33 -14.37 2.19
C GLU A 47 -12.42 -15.10 3.19
N SER A 48 -11.55 -16.00 2.70
CA SER A 48 -10.64 -16.76 3.56
C SER A 48 -9.68 -15.88 4.37
N ARG A 49 -9.30 -14.71 3.86
CA ARG A 49 -8.44 -13.75 4.57
C ARG A 49 -9.23 -12.91 5.57
N VAL A 50 -10.48 -12.57 5.24
CA VAL A 50 -11.41 -11.92 6.17
C VAL A 50 -11.66 -12.82 7.38
N ALA A 51 -11.89 -14.13 7.16
CA ALA A 51 -12.01 -15.11 8.25
C ALA A 51 -10.78 -15.09 9.19
N ARG A 52 -9.56 -15.04 8.64
CA ARG A 52 -8.33 -14.91 9.45
C ARG A 52 -8.26 -13.61 10.24
N CYS A 53 -8.81 -12.50 9.72
CA CYS A 53 -8.91 -11.25 10.46
C CYS A 53 -9.85 -11.40 11.66
N ILE A 54 -11.00 -12.01 11.45
CA ILE A 54 -12.02 -12.25 12.49
C ILE A 54 -11.47 -13.18 13.58
N GLU A 55 -10.76 -14.26 13.21
CA GLU A 55 -10.06 -15.15 14.15
C GLU A 55 -9.05 -14.39 15.04
N LYS A 56 -8.41 -13.35 14.50
CA LYS A 56 -7.49 -12.45 15.23
C LYS A 56 -8.23 -11.38 16.07
N GLY A 57 -9.57 -11.43 16.12
CA GLY A 57 -10.42 -10.46 16.82
C GLY A 57 -10.43 -9.08 16.17
N LEU A 58 -10.25 -8.99 14.86
CA LEU A 58 -10.27 -7.74 14.10
C LEU A 58 -11.65 -7.49 13.48
N SER A 59 -11.99 -6.22 13.31
CA SER A 59 -13.12 -5.82 12.46
C SER A 59 -12.67 -5.89 11.00
N ALA A 60 -13.30 -6.74 10.19
CA ALA A 60 -13.00 -6.87 8.78
C ALA A 60 -14.29 -7.12 7.99
N LEU A 61 -14.38 -6.51 6.80
CA LEU A 61 -15.47 -6.64 5.85
C LEU A 61 -14.96 -7.30 4.57
N GLN A 62 -15.77 -8.20 4.00
CA GLN A 62 -15.53 -8.70 2.65
C GLN A 62 -16.14 -7.75 1.63
N GLY A 63 -15.32 -7.15 0.77
CA GLY A 63 -15.83 -6.20 -0.21
C GLY A 63 -14.79 -5.71 -1.22
N ASP A 64 -15.27 -4.99 -2.24
CA ASP A 64 -14.41 -4.29 -3.20
C ASP A 64 -14.10 -2.89 -2.67
N ILE A 65 -12.81 -2.60 -2.45
CA ILE A 65 -12.37 -1.31 -1.92
C ILE A 65 -12.88 -0.11 -2.72
N ASN A 66 -13.19 -0.24 -4.01
CA ASN A 66 -13.69 0.87 -4.83
C ASN A 66 -15.16 1.17 -4.53
N ALA A 67 -15.94 0.15 -4.15
CA ALA A 67 -17.34 0.31 -3.77
C ALA A 67 -17.44 0.69 -2.29
N GLU A 68 -16.79 -0.05 -1.40
CA GLU A 68 -16.92 0.11 0.05
C GLU A 68 -16.47 1.48 0.56
N VAL A 69 -15.48 2.12 -0.08
CA VAL A 69 -15.02 3.47 0.33
C VAL A 69 -16.07 4.55 0.09
N LEU A 70 -17.08 4.31 -0.74
CA LEU A 70 -18.14 5.27 -1.02
C LEU A 70 -19.16 5.34 0.13
N ASP A 71 -19.34 4.24 0.87
CA ASP A 71 -20.32 4.13 1.94
C ASP A 71 -19.86 4.82 3.25
N TYR A 72 -18.58 5.17 3.35
CA TYR A 72 -18.06 5.90 4.50
C TYR A 72 -18.32 7.42 4.39
N PRO A 73 -18.80 8.06 5.47
CA PRO A 73 -18.85 9.51 5.58
C PRO A 73 -17.47 10.17 5.52
N ASP A 74 -17.46 11.46 5.21
CA ASP A 74 -16.25 12.29 5.24
C ASP A 74 -15.58 12.28 6.62
N ASN A 75 -14.24 12.29 6.62
CA ASN A 75 -13.41 12.34 7.84
C ASN A 75 -13.71 11.23 8.87
N SER A 76 -14.19 10.07 8.42
CA SER A 76 -14.48 8.90 9.26
C SER A 76 -13.26 8.27 9.93
N PHE A 77 -12.05 8.50 9.40
CA PHE A 77 -10.80 7.88 9.86
C PHE A 77 -9.66 8.89 10.00
N ASP A 78 -8.73 8.62 10.92
CA ASP A 78 -7.50 9.40 11.04
C ASP A 78 -6.49 8.99 9.97
N TYR A 79 -6.38 7.68 9.72
CA TYR A 79 -5.52 7.11 8.68
C TYR A 79 -6.29 6.10 7.82
N VAL A 80 -6.15 6.21 6.50
CA VAL A 80 -6.58 5.17 5.56
C VAL A 80 -5.36 4.63 4.83
N ILE A 81 -5.23 3.31 4.78
CA ILE A 81 -4.03 2.62 4.32
C ILE A 81 -4.36 1.86 3.05
N LEU A 82 -3.52 2.00 2.04
CA LEU A 82 -3.57 1.26 0.78
C LEU A 82 -2.18 0.66 0.53
N SER A 83 -1.89 -0.45 1.20
CA SER A 83 -0.57 -1.08 1.18
C SER A 83 -0.46 -2.12 0.06
N GLN A 84 0.47 -1.93 -0.87
CA GLN A 84 0.73 -2.81 -2.02
C GLN A 84 -0.51 -3.20 -2.82
N THR A 85 -1.46 -2.27 -2.94
CA THR A 85 -2.74 -2.50 -3.62
C THR A 85 -2.98 -1.51 -4.76
N LEU A 86 -2.36 -0.33 -4.75
CA LEU A 86 -2.58 0.72 -5.76
C LEU A 86 -2.33 0.23 -7.20
N GLN A 87 -1.35 -0.66 -7.40
CA GLN A 87 -1.01 -1.17 -8.73
C GLN A 87 -2.09 -2.10 -9.34
N GLN A 88 -3.08 -2.50 -8.55
CA GLN A 88 -4.21 -3.33 -8.97
C GLN A 88 -5.47 -2.49 -9.23
N VAL A 89 -5.42 -1.18 -8.97
CA VAL A 89 -6.58 -0.27 -9.03
C VAL A 89 -6.77 0.25 -10.45
N TYR A 90 -8.00 0.16 -10.95
CA TYR A 90 -8.38 0.70 -12.26
C TYR A 90 -8.35 2.22 -12.27
N GLU A 91 -9.02 2.90 -11.33
CA GLU A 91 -9.11 4.36 -11.27
C GLU A 91 -8.37 4.94 -10.05
N PRO A 92 -7.03 5.04 -10.08
CA PRO A 92 -6.24 5.45 -8.92
C PRO A 92 -6.56 6.87 -8.46
N ALA A 93 -6.91 7.79 -9.36
CA ALA A 93 -7.22 9.17 -8.98
C ALA A 93 -8.53 9.24 -8.19
N GLY A 94 -9.56 8.50 -8.63
CA GLY A 94 -10.83 8.37 -7.91
C GLY A 94 -10.62 7.77 -6.53
N LEU A 95 -9.86 6.67 -6.44
CA LEU A 95 -9.59 6.02 -5.15
C LEU A 95 -8.81 6.94 -4.19
N ILE A 96 -7.77 7.65 -4.66
CA ILE A 96 -7.02 8.59 -3.80
C ILE A 96 -7.92 9.72 -3.29
N ARG A 97 -8.80 10.27 -4.12
CA ARG A 97 -9.77 11.28 -3.69
C ARG A 97 -10.72 10.73 -2.63
N SER A 98 -11.28 9.54 -2.82
CA SER A 98 -12.13 8.88 -1.82
C SER A 98 -11.38 8.61 -0.52
N LEU A 99 -10.13 8.15 -0.61
CA LEU A 99 -9.27 7.88 0.52
C LEU A 99 -9.00 9.14 1.36
N LEU A 100 -8.69 10.26 0.71
CA LEU A 100 -8.50 11.56 1.36
C LEU A 100 -9.81 12.23 1.78
N ARG A 101 -10.96 11.84 1.21
CA ARG A 101 -12.28 12.29 1.65
C ARG A 101 -12.64 11.66 3.00
N ILE A 102 -12.49 10.35 3.12
CA ILE A 102 -12.88 9.60 4.33
C ILE A 102 -11.80 9.61 5.41
N GLY A 103 -10.53 9.88 5.05
CA GLY A 103 -9.39 9.89 5.96
C GLY A 103 -8.73 11.26 6.09
N LYS A 104 -8.26 11.62 7.29
CA LYS A 104 -7.42 12.82 7.49
C LYS A 104 -6.07 12.70 6.78
N LYS A 105 -5.47 11.50 6.79
CA LYS A 105 -4.23 11.16 6.10
C LYS A 105 -4.37 9.82 5.38
N GLY A 106 -3.70 9.68 4.24
CA GLY A 106 -3.58 8.43 3.52
C GLY A 106 -2.18 7.84 3.61
N ILE A 107 -2.04 6.52 3.67
CA ILE A 107 -0.75 5.84 3.55
C ILE A 107 -0.79 4.89 2.36
N VAL A 108 0.03 5.14 1.36
CA VAL A 108 0.06 4.38 0.12
C VAL A 108 1.41 3.72 -0.05
N SER A 109 1.44 2.43 -0.40
CA SER A 109 2.67 1.74 -0.77
C SER A 109 2.50 0.90 -2.03
N PHE A 110 3.56 0.76 -2.80
CA PHE A 110 3.57 -0.03 -4.05
C PHE A 110 4.98 -0.49 -4.40
N PRO A 111 5.11 -1.61 -5.14
CA PRO A 111 6.39 -2.01 -5.71
C PRO A 111 6.87 -0.95 -6.73
N ASN A 112 8.14 -0.59 -6.67
CA ASN A 112 8.74 0.35 -7.61
C ASN A 112 9.19 -0.41 -8.86
N PHE A 113 8.45 -0.28 -9.96
CA PHE A 113 8.78 -0.95 -11.23
C PHE A 113 10.12 -0.48 -11.82
N SER A 114 10.62 0.66 -11.37
CA SER A 114 11.88 1.20 -11.87
C SER A 114 13.12 0.70 -11.11
N TYR A 115 12.99 -0.33 -10.28
CA TYR A 115 14.14 -0.96 -9.64
C TYR A 115 15.14 -1.51 -10.67
N TRP A 116 16.44 -1.33 -10.44
CA TRP A 116 17.48 -1.61 -11.44
C TRP A 116 17.47 -3.04 -12.00
N THR A 117 17.08 -4.05 -11.21
CA THR A 117 17.00 -5.43 -11.71
C THR A 117 15.92 -5.60 -12.76
N ILE A 118 14.79 -4.89 -12.62
CA ILE A 118 13.68 -4.90 -13.60
C ILE A 118 14.16 -4.29 -14.92
N ARG A 119 14.87 -3.15 -14.84
CA ARG A 119 15.47 -2.51 -16.02
C ARG A 119 16.48 -3.42 -16.72
N LEU A 120 17.36 -4.05 -15.94
CA LEU A 120 18.40 -4.92 -16.48
C LEU A 120 17.82 -6.18 -17.12
N GLN A 121 16.80 -6.79 -16.50
CA GLN A 121 16.14 -7.95 -17.08
C GLN A 121 15.52 -7.60 -18.43
N LEU A 122 14.74 -6.51 -18.51
CA LEU A 122 14.16 -6.08 -19.78
C LEU A 122 15.22 -5.77 -20.83
N LEU A 123 16.31 -5.07 -20.45
CA LEU A 123 17.40 -4.72 -21.35
C LEU A 123 18.12 -5.95 -21.92
N LEU A 124 18.39 -6.96 -21.08
CA LEU A 124 19.18 -8.13 -21.46
C LEU A 124 18.34 -9.25 -22.10
N SER A 125 17.10 -9.45 -21.66
CA SER A 125 16.25 -10.56 -22.12
C SER A 125 15.21 -10.16 -23.15
N GLY A 126 14.81 -8.89 -23.20
CA GLY A 126 13.69 -8.41 -24.03
C GLY A 126 12.31 -8.86 -23.56
N TYR A 127 12.21 -9.66 -22.49
CA TYR A 127 10.94 -10.17 -21.97
C TYR A 127 10.42 -9.34 -20.79
N ALA A 128 9.11 -9.41 -20.56
CA ALA A 128 8.47 -8.82 -19.39
C ALA A 128 9.16 -9.29 -18.10
N PRO A 129 9.61 -8.37 -17.22
CA PRO A 129 10.35 -8.76 -16.02
C PRO A 129 9.51 -9.51 -14.99
N ILE A 130 9.99 -10.67 -14.54
CA ILE A 130 9.43 -11.44 -13.43
C ILE A 130 10.36 -11.31 -12.22
N THR A 131 9.84 -10.79 -11.12
CA THR A 131 10.62 -10.55 -9.90
C THR A 131 9.89 -11.05 -8.66
N ARG A 132 10.56 -11.06 -7.51
CA ARG A 132 9.92 -11.43 -6.22
C ARG A 132 8.77 -10.50 -5.84
N GLN A 133 8.82 -9.24 -6.30
CA GLN A 133 7.79 -8.23 -6.05
C GLN A 133 6.68 -8.25 -7.10
N LEU A 134 6.96 -8.80 -8.28
CA LEU A 134 6.03 -8.97 -9.40
C LEU A 134 6.15 -10.41 -9.93
N PRO A 135 5.68 -11.41 -9.16
CA PRO A 135 5.88 -12.83 -9.47
C PRO A 135 4.80 -13.35 -10.42
N TYR A 136 4.45 -12.58 -11.44
CA TYR A 136 3.36 -12.88 -12.37
C TYR A 136 3.83 -12.64 -13.80
N GLU A 137 3.31 -13.45 -14.71
CA GLU A 137 3.43 -13.21 -16.13
C GLU A 137 2.62 -11.99 -16.54
N TRP A 138 3.04 -11.30 -17.61
CA TRP A 138 2.38 -10.05 -18.02
C TRP A 138 0.92 -10.24 -18.45
N TYR A 139 0.56 -11.45 -18.90
CA TYR A 139 -0.80 -11.80 -19.34
C TYR A 139 -1.69 -12.36 -18.22
N ASP A 140 -1.13 -12.70 -17.04
CA ASP A 140 -1.85 -13.26 -15.89
C ASP A 140 -1.36 -12.61 -14.59
N THR A 141 -1.53 -11.29 -14.52
CA THR A 141 -1.10 -10.47 -13.37
C THR A 141 -2.27 -9.69 -12.80
N PRO A 142 -2.42 -9.63 -11.46
CA PRO A 142 -3.35 -8.70 -10.83
C PRO A 142 -2.84 -7.25 -10.89
N ASN A 143 -1.54 -7.05 -11.13
CA ASN A 143 -0.92 -5.73 -11.17
C ASN A 143 -1.03 -5.14 -12.58
N ILE A 144 -2.12 -4.42 -12.82
CA ILE A 144 -2.43 -3.79 -14.11
C ILE A 144 -1.71 -2.45 -14.34
N ARG A 145 -1.03 -1.91 -13.32
CA ARG A 145 -0.29 -0.65 -13.41
C ARG A 145 1.21 -0.85 -13.21
N VAL A 146 1.99 -0.20 -14.08
CA VAL A 146 3.44 -0.10 -14.01
C VAL A 146 3.79 1.23 -13.35
N ILE A 147 3.98 1.23 -12.03
CA ILE A 147 4.17 2.45 -11.25
C ILE A 147 5.60 2.57 -10.71
N THR A 148 6.15 3.78 -10.79
CA THR A 148 7.45 4.13 -10.22
C THR A 148 7.31 5.20 -9.14
N ILE A 149 8.36 5.37 -8.32
CA ILE A 149 8.40 6.43 -7.30
C ILE A 149 8.28 7.81 -7.97
N LYS A 150 8.93 8.02 -9.12
CA LYS A 150 8.82 9.26 -9.88
C LYS A 150 7.43 9.48 -10.45
N ASP A 151 6.78 8.43 -10.97
CA ASP A 151 5.42 8.54 -11.50
C ASP A 151 4.44 8.92 -10.40
N PHE A 152 4.53 8.32 -9.22
CA PHE A 152 3.63 8.67 -8.11
C PHE A 152 3.81 10.12 -7.63
N ARG A 153 5.06 10.62 -7.60
CA ARG A 153 5.32 12.04 -7.30
C ARG A 153 4.73 12.98 -8.36
N LYS A 154 4.77 12.58 -9.63
CA LYS A 154 4.15 13.32 -10.74
C LYS A 154 2.63 13.31 -10.58
N PHE A 155 2.07 12.12 -10.37
CA PHE A 155 0.65 11.89 -10.15
C PHE A 155 0.09 12.71 -8.97
N ALA A 156 0.85 12.86 -7.89
CA ALA A 156 0.46 13.73 -6.76
C ALA A 156 0.19 15.18 -7.17
N ARG A 157 0.98 15.72 -8.09
CA ARG A 157 0.78 17.08 -8.61
C ARG A 157 -0.39 17.16 -9.59
N GLU A 158 -0.62 16.12 -10.37
CA GLU A 158 -1.69 16.07 -11.38
C GLU A 158 -3.08 15.87 -10.75
N VAL A 159 -3.16 15.13 -9.64
CA VAL A 159 -4.43 14.87 -8.91
C VAL A 159 -4.67 15.88 -7.80
N ASP A 160 -3.70 16.74 -7.52
CA ASP A 160 -3.71 17.78 -6.48
C ASP A 160 -3.86 17.22 -5.05
N PHE A 161 -2.87 16.44 -4.62
CA PHE A 161 -2.71 16.03 -3.23
C PHE A 161 -1.26 16.16 -2.76
N LYS A 162 -1.08 16.30 -1.45
CA LYS A 162 0.24 16.52 -0.85
C LYS A 162 0.88 15.22 -0.41
N ILE A 163 2.16 15.07 -0.71
CA ILE A 163 3.01 14.05 -0.07
C ILE A 163 3.62 14.68 1.19
N ILE A 164 3.11 14.28 2.36
CA ILE A 164 3.57 14.76 3.67
C ILE A 164 4.92 14.12 4.04
N LYS A 165 5.05 12.82 3.75
CA LYS A 165 6.24 12.05 4.05
C LYS A 165 6.41 10.95 3.02
N GLU A 166 7.64 10.62 2.67
CA GLU A 166 7.95 9.49 1.81
C GLU A 166 9.15 8.72 2.33
N VAL A 167 9.20 7.43 2.04
CA VAL A 167 10.38 6.60 2.25
C VAL A 167 10.44 5.53 1.16
N ALA A 168 11.64 5.28 0.66
CA ALA A 168 11.91 4.23 -0.30
C ALA A 168 12.70 3.11 0.39
N ILE A 169 12.35 1.86 0.14
CA ILE A 169 12.95 0.72 0.85
C ILE A 169 13.35 -0.42 -0.07
N ASN A 170 14.34 -1.18 0.41
CA ASN A 170 14.63 -2.52 -0.06
C ASN A 170 14.21 -3.54 0.97
N THR A 171 13.58 -4.62 0.53
CA THR A 171 13.23 -5.74 1.39
C THR A 171 13.90 -7.04 0.95
N ARG A 172 14.20 -7.91 1.92
CA ARG A 172 14.80 -9.25 1.78
C ARG A 172 14.08 -10.22 2.70
N ASN A 173 14.34 -11.53 2.55
CA ASN A 173 13.76 -12.59 3.37
C ASN A 173 12.22 -12.50 3.47
N ASN A 174 11.55 -12.58 2.32
CA ASN A 174 10.09 -12.46 2.18
C ASN A 174 9.51 -11.20 2.86
N GLY A 175 10.23 -10.09 2.76
CA GLY A 175 9.78 -8.82 3.31
C GLY A 175 10.08 -8.59 4.79
N LYS A 176 10.63 -9.57 5.53
CA LYS A 176 10.84 -9.44 7.00
C LYS A 176 11.98 -8.51 7.38
N ILE A 177 13.02 -8.45 6.54
CA ILE A 177 14.20 -7.60 6.72
C ILE A 177 14.15 -6.52 5.64
N GLY A 178 14.45 -5.27 6.01
CA GLY A 178 14.55 -4.22 5.02
C GLY A 178 15.46 -3.08 5.46
N LYS A 179 15.78 -2.23 4.50
CA LYS A 179 16.59 -1.02 4.69
C LYS A 179 15.99 0.15 3.92
N THR A 180 16.14 1.35 4.49
CA THR A 180 15.78 2.59 3.81
C THR A 180 16.84 2.95 2.77
N ILE A 181 16.38 3.41 1.61
CA ILE A 181 17.20 3.84 0.48
C ILE A 181 17.04 5.35 0.31
N LYS A 182 18.12 6.09 0.52
CA LYS A 182 18.15 7.56 0.35
C LYS A 182 18.80 7.99 -0.96
N PHE A 183 19.83 7.26 -1.40
CA PHE A 183 20.53 7.55 -2.65
C PHE A 183 19.81 6.90 -3.83
N MET A 184 19.48 7.71 -4.84
CA MET A 184 18.78 7.32 -6.07
C MET A 184 17.59 6.36 -5.82
N PRO A 185 16.60 6.73 -5.00
CA PRO A 185 15.53 5.82 -4.56
C PRO A 185 14.77 5.20 -5.73
N ASN A 186 14.55 5.95 -6.82
CA ASN A 186 13.88 5.44 -8.01
C ASN A 186 14.66 4.29 -8.68
N LEU A 187 16.00 4.30 -8.65
CA LEU A 187 16.82 3.23 -9.21
C LEU A 187 17.04 2.08 -8.21
N CYS A 188 17.22 2.42 -6.94
CA CYS A 188 17.80 1.54 -5.94
C CYS A 188 16.79 0.94 -4.96
N ALA A 189 15.52 1.38 -4.95
CA ALA A 189 14.50 0.88 -4.04
C ALA A 189 13.50 -0.07 -4.72
N THR A 190 13.10 -1.12 -3.99
CA THR A 190 12.05 -2.08 -4.41
C THR A 190 10.63 -1.60 -4.14
N TYR A 191 10.43 -0.73 -3.13
CA TYR A 191 9.12 -0.19 -2.78
C TYR A 191 9.21 1.30 -2.46
N GLY A 192 8.13 2.02 -2.77
CA GLY A 192 7.86 3.35 -2.23
C GLY A 192 6.73 3.30 -1.21
N ILE A 193 6.83 4.09 -0.14
CA ILE A 193 5.79 4.27 0.88
C ILE A 193 5.61 5.76 1.09
N PHE A 194 4.36 6.23 1.03
CA PHE A 194 4.00 7.64 1.04
C PHE A 194 2.89 7.89 2.05
N LEU A 195 3.08 8.89 2.91
CA LEU A 195 2.04 9.51 3.70
C LEU A 195 1.53 10.71 2.91
N ILE A 196 0.24 10.73 2.63
CA ILE A 196 -0.43 11.73 1.81
C ILE A 196 -1.52 12.47 2.59
N GLY A 197 -1.87 13.66 2.15
CA GLY A 197 -2.94 14.49 2.70
C GLY A 197 -3.49 15.48 1.68
N LYS A 198 -4.49 16.27 2.11
CA LYS A 198 -5.06 17.38 1.33
C LYS A 198 -4.10 18.57 1.23
#